data_AF-A0A9E5EWR1-F1
#
_entry.id   AF-A0A9E5EWR1-F1
#
_cell.length_a   1.000
_cell.length_b   1.000
_cell.length_c   1.000
_cell.angle_alpha   90.00
_cell.angle_beta   90.00
_cell.angle_gamma   90.00
#
_symmetry.space_group_name_H-M   'P 1'
#
loop_
_entity.id
_entity.type
_entity.pdbx_description
1 polymer ?
#
loop_
_entity_poly.entity_id
_entity_poly.type
_entity_poly.pdbx_seq_one_letter_code
_entity_poly.pdbx_strand_id
1 'polypeptide(L)' 'MFNRRKFLETTSCGFGNLALLGLAGTQAKAATQGNMDPLAPKQPHHTPKAKRIIFLFMQGGPSQVDSFDYKPLLEKRDG' A
#
# COMPACT_ATOMS: atom_id res chain seq x y z
N MET A 1 13.42 47.94 22.94
CA MET A 1 13.63 48.32 21.52
C MET A 1 14.37 47.21 20.80
N PHE A 2 13.77 46.61 19.77
CA PHE A 2 14.43 45.62 18.92
C PHE A 2 15.43 46.34 18.00
N ASN A 3 16.72 46.01 18.11
CA ASN A 3 17.78 46.53 17.24
C ASN A 3 18.00 45.56 16.08
N ARG A 4 18.26 46.07 14.86
CA ARG A 4 18.48 45.28 13.62
C ARG A 4 19.49 44.15 13.82
N ARG A 5 20.58 44.42 14.55
CA ARG A 5 21.63 43.43 14.84
C ARG A 5 21.10 42.25 15.68
N LYS A 6 20.28 42.55 16.68
CA LYS A 6 19.66 41.54 17.56
C LYS A 6 18.58 40.73 16.83
N PHE A 7 17.87 41.35 15.89
CA PHE A 7 16.94 40.65 15.02
C PHE A 7 17.67 39.62 14.12
N LEU A 8 18.76 40.01 13.46
CA LEU A 8 19.56 39.10 12.63
C LEU A 8 20.19 37.95 13.44
N GLU A 9 20.67 38.25 14.65
CA GLU A 9 21.23 37.27 15.58
C GLU A 9 20.20 36.20 15.98
N THR A 10 18.99 36.60 16.39
CA THR A 10 17.95 35.65 16.80
C THR A 10 17.39 34.84 15.62
N THR A 11 17.25 35.46 14.45
CA THR A 11 16.63 34.81 13.27
C THR A 11 17.58 33.82 12.59
N SER A 12 18.89 34.10 12.59
CA SER A 12 19.91 33.20 12.01
C SER A 12 20.02 31.89 12.78
N CYS A 13 20.03 31.93 14.12
CA CYS A 13 19.96 30.71 14.96
C CYS A 13 18.63 29.96 14.82
N GLY A 14 17.51 30.68 14.69
CA GLY A 14 16.17 30.07 14.58
C GLY A 14 15.93 29.33 13.26
N PHE A 15 16.48 29.84 12.15
CA PHE A 15 16.29 29.23 10.83
C PHE A 15 17.01 27.88 10.68
N GLY A 16 18.20 27.74 11.28
CA GLY A 16 18.91 26.46 11.34
C GLY A 16 18.11 25.38 12.07
N ASN A 17 17.38 25.76 13.13
CA ASN A 17 16.52 24.84 13.87
C ASN A 17 15.33 24.33 13.01
N LEU A 18 14.78 25.15 12.12
CA LEU A 18 13.74 24.70 11.17
C LEU A 18 14.27 23.63 10.21
N ALA A 19 15.48 23.82 9.68
CA ALA A 19 16.14 22.84 8.82
C ALA A 19 16.43 21.53 9.59
N LEU A 20 16.90 21.63 10.83
CA LEU A 20 17.14 20.49 11.70
C LEU A 20 15.85 19.72 12.03
N LEU A 21 14.76 20.42 12.35
CA LEU A 21 13.44 19.83 12.59
C LEU A 21 12.90 19.13 11.34
N GLY A 22 13.13 19.69 10.15
CA GLY A 22 12.79 19.05 8.88
C GLY A 22 13.54 17.73 8.68
N LEU A 23 14.87 17.75 8.84
CA LEU A 23 15.71 16.56 8.71
C LEU A 23 15.39 15.50 9.77
N ALA A 24 15.31 15.89 11.05
CA ALA A 24 14.96 14.98 12.14
C ALA A 24 13.53 14.42 12.00
N GLY A 25 12.57 15.22 11.53
CA GLY A 25 11.21 14.79 11.24
C GLY A 25 11.13 13.73 10.14
N THR A 26 11.95 13.84 9.09
CA THR A 26 12.02 12.79 8.05
C THR A 26 12.61 11.48 8.57
N GLN A 27 13.66 11.54 9.39
CA GLN A 27 14.26 10.36 10.01
C GLN A 27 13.31 9.68 11.01
N ALA A 28 12.59 10.48 11.81
CA ALA A 28 11.58 9.95 12.73
C ALA A 28 10.43 9.26 11.99
N LYS A 29 9.96 9.83 10.87
CA LYS A 29 8.93 9.20 10.03
C LYS A 29 9.41 7.89 9.39
N ALA A 30 10.65 7.84 8.92
CA ALA A 30 11.25 6.62 8.37
C ALA A 30 11.36 5.51 9.44
N ALA A 31 11.76 5.86 10.67
CA ALA A 31 11.79 4.92 11.79
C ALA A 31 10.39 4.34 12.12
N THR A 32 9.32 5.14 12.00
CA THR A 32 7.96 4.64 12.20
C THR A 32 7.43 3.73 11.09
N GLN A 33 7.92 3.89 9.85
CA GLN A 33 7.57 2.96 8.76
C GLN A 33 8.36 1.64 8.81
N GLY A 34 9.55 1.64 9.43
CA GLY A 34 10.45 0.49 9.50
C GLY A 34 10.06 -0.61 10.49
N ASN A 35 8.97 -0.45 11.25
CA ASN A 35 8.53 -1.45 12.24
C ASN A 35 7.29 -2.24 11.81
N MET A 36 6.87 -2.11 10.53
CA MET A 36 5.90 -3.03 9.95
C MET A 36 6.67 -4.21 9.37
N ASP A 37 6.56 -5.36 10.03
CA ASP A 37 7.04 -6.64 9.50
C ASP A 37 6.63 -6.74 8.02
N PRO A 38 7.58 -6.88 7.06
CA PRO A 38 7.26 -6.95 5.64
C PRO A 38 6.39 -8.16 5.28
N LEU A 39 6.30 -9.14 6.17
CA LEU A 39 5.43 -10.30 6.08
C LEU A 39 4.13 -10.15 6.89
N ALA A 40 3.91 -8.99 7.51
CA ALA A 40 2.68 -8.72 8.23
C ALA A 40 1.46 -8.86 7.29
N PRO A 41 0.37 -9.49 7.77
CA PRO A 41 -0.87 -9.55 7.02
C PRO A 41 -1.36 -8.15 6.63
N LYS A 42 -1.60 -7.94 5.33
CA LYS A 42 -2.17 -6.68 4.82
C LYS A 42 -3.65 -6.60 5.15
N GLN A 43 -4.11 -5.39 5.46
CA GLN A 43 -5.54 -5.15 5.63
C GLN A 43 -6.26 -5.32 4.28
N PRO A 44 -7.38 -6.07 4.23
CA PRO A 44 -8.17 -6.21 3.01
C PRO A 44 -8.86 -4.89 2.64
N HIS A 45 -9.06 -4.66 1.34
CA HIS A 45 -9.75 -3.45 0.84
C HIS A 45 -11.23 -3.40 1.24
N HIS A 46 -11.83 -4.54 1.57
CA HIS A 46 -13.24 -4.68 1.92
C HIS A 46 -13.41 -5.51 3.19
N THR A 47 -14.47 -5.20 3.94
CA THR A 47 -14.85 -5.99 5.11
C THR A 47 -15.22 -7.41 4.67
N PRO A 48 -14.54 -8.45 5.20
CA PRO A 48 -14.84 -9.82 4.84
C PRO A 48 -16.25 -10.21 5.31
N LYS A 49 -17.10 -10.61 4.37
CA LYS A 49 -18.48 -11.07 4.66
C LYS A 49 -18.53 -12.55 5.05
N ALA A 50 -17.64 -13.37 4.47
CA ALA A 50 -17.56 -14.80 4.75
C ALA A 50 -16.54 -15.09 5.86
N LYS A 51 -16.92 -15.92 6.83
CA LYS A 51 -16.04 -16.33 7.94
C LYS A 51 -15.22 -17.59 7.65
N ARG A 52 -15.73 -18.47 6.77
CA ARG A 52 -15.11 -19.76 6.40
C ARG A 52 -15.40 -20.04 4.93
N ILE A 53 -14.39 -20.51 4.20
CA ILE A 53 -14.50 -20.89 2.78
C ILE A 53 -13.90 -22.29 2.65
N ILE A 54 -14.65 -23.22 2.07
CA ILE A 54 -14.15 -24.53 1.68
C ILE A 54 -14.08 -24.50 0.16
N PHE A 55 -12.87 -24.46 -0.39
CA PHE A 55 -12.64 -24.50 -1.83
C PHE A 55 -12.44 -25.95 -2.26
N LEU A 56 -13.40 -26.48 -3.02
CA LEU A 56 -13.34 -27.82 -3.58
C LEU A 56 -12.97 -27.70 -5.06
N PHE A 57 -11.81 -28.22 -5.44
CA PHE A 57 -11.40 -28.34 -6.83
C PHE A 57 -11.55 -29.79 -7.28
N MET A 58 -12.55 -30.06 -8.10
CA MET A 58 -12.81 -31.40 -8.65
C MET A 58 -12.11 -31.52 -10.00
N GLN A 59 -11.01 -32.29 -10.04
CA GLN A 59 -10.37 -32.68 -11.29
C GLN A 59 -11.31 -33.59 -12.09
N GLY A 60 -11.51 -33.28 -13.38
CA GLY A 60 -12.26 -34.12 -14.31
C GLY A 60 -13.77 -33.85 -14.43
N GLY A 61 -14.30 -32.79 -13.80
CA GLY A 61 -15.65 -32.31 -14.11
C GLY A 61 -15.66 -31.56 -15.45
N PRO A 62 -16.71 -31.70 -16.28
CA PRO A 62 -16.83 -30.88 -17.48
C PRO A 62 -16.85 -29.41 -17.07
N SER A 63 -15.98 -28.61 -17.68
CA SER A 63 -16.02 -27.16 -17.55
C SER A 63 -17.43 -26.66 -17.91
N GLN A 64 -17.87 -25.55 -17.31
CA GLN A 64 -19.06 -24.85 -17.81
C GLN A 64 -18.92 -24.52 -19.31
N VAL A 65 -17.68 -24.34 -19.78
CA VAL A 65 -17.34 -24.12 -21.18
C VAL A 65 -17.48 -25.41 -22.02
N ASP A 66 -17.25 -26.58 -21.43
CA ASP A 66 -17.33 -27.90 -22.12
C ASP A 66 -18.73 -28.52 -22.06
N SER A 67 -19.67 -27.90 -21.35
CA SER A 67 -21.06 -28.35 -21.32
C SER A 67 -21.73 -28.10 -22.67
N PHE A 68 -22.10 -29.20 -23.36
CA PHE A 68 -23.02 -29.47 -24.49
C PHE A 68 -23.59 -28.34 -25.39
N ASP A 69 -23.01 -27.16 -25.37
CA ASP A 69 -23.45 -26.00 -26.13
C ASP A 69 -22.44 -25.75 -27.24
N TYR A 70 -22.92 -25.79 -28.49
CA TYR A 70 -22.09 -25.66 -29.67
C TYR A 70 -21.56 -24.23 -29.79
N LYS A 71 -20.23 -24.09 -29.78
CA LYS A 71 -19.54 -22.78 -29.76
C LYS A 71 -18.70 -22.62 -31.03
N PRO A 72 -19.30 -22.19 -32.16
CA PRO A 72 -18.60 -22.08 -33.45
C PRO A 72 -17.44 -21.07 -33.42
N LEU A 73 -17.49 -20.09 -32.51
CA LEU A 73 -16.41 -19.11 -32.35
C LEU A 73 -15.20 -19.66 -31.58
N LEU A 74 -15.38 -20.70 -30.76
CA LEU A 74 -14.30 -21.35 -30.02
C LEU A 74 -13.52 -22.30 -30.94
N GLU A 75 -14.25 -23.09 -31.74
CA GLU A 75 -13.67 -23.94 -32.80
C GLU A 75 -12.88 -23.10 -33.82
N LYS A 76 -13.41 -21.94 -34.22
CA LYS A 76 -12.74 -21.04 -35.16
C LYS A 76 -11.44 -20.41 -34.60
N ARG A 77 -11.26 -20.42 -33.28
CA ARG A 77 -10.15 -19.75 -32.59
C ARG A 77 -9.17 -20.72 -31.93
N ASP A 78 -9.28 -22.01 -32.24
CA ASP A 78 -8.41 -23.08 -31.73
C ASP A 78 -8.38 -23.21 -30.20
N GLY A 79 -9.48 -22.89 -29.51
CA GLY A 79 -9.69 -23.19 -28.08
C GLY A 79 -8.85 -22.35 -27.12
#